data_AF-A0A382P003-F1
#
_entry.id   AF-A0A382P003-F1
#
_cell.length_a   1.000
_cell.length_b   1.000
_cell.length_c   1.000
_cell.angle_alpha   90.00
_cell.angle_beta   90.00
_cell.angle_gamma   90.00
#
_symmetry.space_group_name_H-M   'P 1'
#
loop_
_entity.id
_entity.type
_entity.pdbx_description
1 polymer ?
#
loop_
_entity_poly.entity_id
_entity_poly.type
_entity_poly.pdbx_seq_one_letter_code
_entity_poly.pdbx_strand_id
1 'polypeptide(L)'
;VKREPLFGVDEPSRLMCLGFTLVELMIVVAVLGIVSAIAIPAYQGYIEDARIGTMLQSIETIRVFQENRRLEQGEYVEGSYDPASPDAAGGLKEAAVLDWSPFASNDVVTFVIACQTDATNPECARASGYQVTATHSEGGSVCRIINRSSVASC
;
A
#
# COMPACT_ATOMS: atom_id res chain seq x y z
N VAL A 1 77.80 17.77 29.06
CA VAL A 1 77.47 16.39 28.63
C VAL A 1 75.98 16.35 28.31
N LYS A 2 75.71 16.14 27.04
CA LYS A 2 74.43 16.03 26.31
C LYS A 2 73.46 15.02 26.94
N ARG A 3 72.15 15.32 27.07
CA ARG A 3 71.00 14.40 26.81
C ARG A 3 69.72 15.20 26.50
N GLU A 4 69.20 14.95 25.31
CA GLU A 4 67.96 15.46 24.71
C GLU A 4 66.70 14.93 25.44
N PRO A 5 65.53 15.62 25.30
CA PRO A 5 64.26 15.14 25.83
C PRO A 5 63.70 13.98 24.99
N LEU A 6 63.28 12.90 25.67
CA LEU A 6 62.43 11.84 25.12
C LEU A 6 61.01 12.37 24.92
N PHE A 7 60.81 13.16 23.87
CA PHE A 7 59.49 13.33 23.27
C PHE A 7 59.34 12.23 22.23
N GLY A 8 58.88 11.07 22.68
CA GLY A 8 58.45 9.99 21.79
C GLY A 8 57.21 10.46 21.04
N VAL A 9 57.39 10.84 19.78
CA VAL A 9 56.30 10.86 18.81
C VAL A 9 55.98 9.39 18.56
N ASP A 10 54.95 8.84 19.22
CA ASP A 10 54.33 7.61 18.74
C ASP A 10 53.84 7.87 17.30
N GLU A 11 54.38 7.10 16.36
CA GLU A 11 53.99 7.15 14.94
C GLU A 11 52.47 7.00 14.80
N PRO A 12 51.82 7.76 13.91
CA PRO A 12 50.40 7.57 13.64
C PRO A 12 50.20 6.12 13.15
N SER A 13 49.28 5.43 13.82
CA SER A 13 48.75 4.12 13.46
C SER A 13 48.41 4.11 11.96
N ARG A 14 49.31 3.55 11.16
CA ARG A 14 49.01 3.17 9.78
C ARG A 14 48.02 2.02 9.85
N LEU A 15 46.73 2.34 9.90
CA LEU A 15 45.70 1.46 9.39
C LEU A 15 46.06 1.22 7.92
N MET A 16 46.73 0.09 7.64
CA MET A 16 46.92 -0.42 6.29
C MET A 16 45.56 -0.32 5.60
N CYS A 17 45.48 0.44 4.52
CA CYS A 17 44.36 0.28 3.60
C CYS A 17 44.52 -1.11 2.97
N LEU A 18 43.89 -2.10 3.61
CA LEU A 18 43.71 -3.45 3.08
C LEU A 18 42.79 -3.33 1.87
N GLY A 19 43.40 -3.20 0.69
CA GLY A 19 42.68 -3.12 -0.57
C GLY A 19 41.97 -4.45 -0.88
N PHE A 20 40.70 -4.36 -1.25
CA PHE A 20 39.89 -5.48 -1.74
C PHE A 20 40.50 -6.03 -3.03
N THR A 21 40.58 -7.35 -3.19
CA THR A 21 41.16 -7.94 -4.41
C THR A 21 40.12 -7.97 -5.54
N LEU A 22 40.55 -7.80 -6.80
CA LEU A 22 39.64 -7.89 -7.96
C LEU A 22 39.00 -9.27 -8.08
N VAL A 23 39.72 -10.33 -7.68
CA VAL A 23 39.19 -11.70 -7.74
C VAL A 23 38.11 -11.94 -6.69
N GLU A 24 38.24 -11.33 -5.51
CA GLU A 24 37.23 -11.38 -4.44
C GLU A 24 35.94 -10.71 -4.90
N LEU A 25 36.04 -9.57 -5.58
CA LEU A 25 34.88 -8.90 -6.15
C LEU A 25 34.23 -9.69 -7.30
N MET A 26 35.02 -10.34 -8.16
CA MET A 26 34.48 -11.16 -9.26
C MET A 26 33.62 -12.33 -8.74
N ILE A 27 34.06 -12.99 -7.66
CA ILE A 27 33.30 -14.10 -7.06
C ILE A 27 32.03 -13.58 -6.39
N VAL A 28 32.10 -12.45 -5.68
CA VAL A 28 30.92 -11.85 -5.03
C VAL A 28 29.84 -11.49 -6.05
N VAL A 29 30.21 -10.85 -7.16
CA VAL A 29 29.24 -10.48 -8.20
C VAL A 29 28.67 -11.74 -8.87
N ALA A 30 29.48 -12.80 -9.07
CA ALA A 30 28.99 -14.06 -9.61
C ALA A 30 27.93 -14.72 -8.71
N VAL A 31 28.14 -14.75 -7.39
CA VAL A 31 27.16 -15.30 -6.44
C VAL A 31 25.92 -14.41 -6.33
N LEU A 32 26.08 -13.08 -6.28
CA LEU A 32 24.96 -12.13 -6.25
C LEU A 32 24.08 -12.26 -7.50
N GLY A 33 24.67 -12.53 -8.68
CA GLY A 33 23.92 -12.81 -9.89
C GLY A 33 22.94 -13.98 -9.74
N ILE A 34 23.42 -15.11 -9.20
CA ILE A 34 22.60 -16.32 -8.99
C ILE A 34 21.48 -16.05 -7.98
N VAL A 35 21.78 -15.41 -6.85
CA VAL A 35 20.77 -15.13 -5.81
C VAL A 35 19.72 -14.15 -6.33
N SER A 36 20.14 -13.09 -7.04
CA SER A 36 19.22 -12.06 -7.55
C SER A 36 18.18 -12.60 -8.53
N ALA A 37 18.56 -13.58 -9.36
CA ALA A 37 17.68 -14.19 -10.35
C ALA A 37 16.43 -14.86 -9.71
N ILE A 38 16.58 -15.42 -8.50
CA ILE A 38 15.48 -16.07 -7.77
C ILE A 38 14.81 -15.07 -6.82
N ALA A 39 15.60 -14.18 -6.19
CA ALA A 39 15.11 -13.25 -5.17
C ALA A 39 14.17 -12.18 -5.74
N ILE A 40 14.45 -11.63 -6.93
CA ILE A 40 13.64 -10.56 -7.53
C ILE A 40 12.18 -10.99 -7.79
N PRO A 41 11.89 -12.07 -8.53
CA PRO A 41 10.51 -12.47 -8.79
C PRO A 41 9.78 -12.90 -7.50
N ALA A 42 10.48 -13.53 -6.56
CA ALA A 42 9.89 -13.90 -5.27
C ALA A 42 9.49 -12.67 -4.43
N TYR A 43 10.30 -11.61 -4.44
CA TYR A 43 10.01 -10.38 -3.71
C TYR A 43 8.85 -9.57 -4.32
N GLN A 44 8.68 -9.61 -5.64
CA GLN A 44 7.55 -8.96 -6.32
C GLN A 44 6.20 -9.51 -5.85
N GLY A 45 6.06 -10.83 -5.68
CA GLY A 45 4.84 -11.43 -5.14
C GLY A 45 4.53 -10.99 -3.70
N TYR A 46 5.56 -10.87 -2.86
CA TYR A 46 5.38 -10.39 -1.48
C TYR A 46 4.88 -8.95 -1.42
N ILE A 47 5.39 -8.07 -2.29
CA ILE A 47 4.91 -6.69 -2.39
C ILE A 47 3.44 -6.68 -2.82
N GLU A 48 3.06 -7.52 -3.79
CA GLU A 48 1.68 -7.60 -4.27
C GLU A 48 0.71 -8.06 -3.18
N ASP A 49 1.07 -9.11 -2.43
CA ASP A 49 0.27 -9.58 -1.29
C ASP A 49 0.13 -8.50 -0.21
N ALA A 50 1.20 -7.74 0.05
CA ALA A 50 1.17 -6.62 0.99
C ALA A 50 0.21 -5.52 0.52
N ARG A 51 0.21 -5.18 -0.78
CA ARG A 51 -0.71 -4.20 -1.38
C ARG A 51 -2.17 -4.65 -1.24
N ILE A 52 -2.47 -5.92 -1.56
CA ILE A 52 -3.81 -6.48 -1.40
C ILE A 52 -4.25 -6.41 0.08
N GLY A 53 -3.33 -6.70 1.00
CA GLY A 53 -3.58 -6.55 2.44
C GLY A 53 -4.04 -5.14 2.84
N THR A 54 -3.36 -4.10 2.35
CA THR A 54 -3.73 -2.70 2.62
C THR A 54 -5.06 -2.30 1.96
N MET A 55 -5.33 -2.79 0.74
CA MET A 55 -6.61 -2.57 0.07
C MET A 55 -7.77 -3.18 0.86
N LEU A 56 -7.62 -4.42 1.33
CA LEU A 56 -8.63 -5.09 2.15
C LEU A 56 -8.89 -4.35 3.46
N GLN A 57 -7.83 -3.88 4.14
CA GLN A 57 -7.99 -3.04 5.33
C GLN A 57 -8.79 -1.77 5.04
N SER A 58 -8.51 -1.11 3.91
CA SER A 58 -9.24 0.09 3.49
C SER A 58 -10.71 -0.21 3.19
N ILE A 59 -11.02 -1.34 2.56
CA ILE A 59 -12.40 -1.80 2.32
C ILE A 59 -13.16 -2.01 3.64
N GLU A 60 -12.55 -2.60 4.66
CA GLU A 60 -13.21 -2.75 5.97
C GLU A 60 -13.48 -1.40 6.64
N THR A 61 -12.65 -0.39 6.37
CA THR A 61 -12.91 0.97 6.88
C THR A 61 -14.08 1.62 6.14
N ILE A 62 -14.15 1.50 4.82
CA ILE A 62 -15.31 1.93 4.01
C ILE A 62 -16.60 1.33 4.57
N ARG A 63 -16.56 0.06 4.98
CA ARG A 63 -17.71 -0.62 5.57
C ARG A 63 -18.22 0.05 6.84
N VAL A 64 -17.33 0.49 7.72
CA VAL A 64 -17.71 1.20 8.96
C VAL A 64 -18.37 2.54 8.64
N PHE A 65 -17.82 3.30 7.68
CA PHE A 65 -18.37 4.60 7.28
C PHE A 65 -19.73 4.45 6.59
N GLN A 66 -19.88 3.48 5.70
CA GLN A 66 -21.16 3.15 5.06
C GLN A 66 -22.21 2.73 6.08
N GLU A 67 -21.83 1.94 7.10
CA GLU A 67 -22.74 1.55 8.18
C GLU A 67 -23.12 2.75 9.06
N ASN A 68 -22.18 3.65 9.37
CA ASN A 68 -22.50 4.87 10.11
C ASN A 68 -23.48 5.76 9.33
N ARG A 69 -23.24 5.97 8.04
CA ARG A 69 -24.13 6.72 7.16
C ARG A 69 -25.51 6.07 7.05
N ARG A 70 -25.57 4.73 7.00
CA ARG A 70 -26.82 3.98 7.02
C ARG A 70 -27.59 4.17 8.33
N LEU A 71 -26.91 4.32 9.47
CA LEU A 71 -27.56 4.58 10.75
C LEU A 71 -28.09 6.02 10.84
N GLU A 72 -27.36 6.99 10.30
CA GLU A 72 -27.71 8.41 10.36
C GLU A 72 -28.75 8.82 9.31
N GLN A 73 -28.51 8.49 8.04
CA GLN A 73 -29.31 8.94 6.88
C GLN A 73 -30.19 7.82 6.33
N GLY A 74 -29.91 6.57 6.69
CA GLY A 74 -30.74 5.45 6.27
C GLY A 74 -30.47 5.00 4.84
N GLU A 75 -29.27 5.22 4.30
CA GLU A 75 -28.91 4.88 2.92
C GLU A 75 -27.41 4.55 2.85
N TYR A 76 -27.02 3.72 1.88
CA TYR A 76 -25.63 3.53 1.46
C TYR A 76 -25.37 4.36 0.22
N VAL A 77 -24.13 4.76 -0.04
CA VAL A 77 -23.79 5.58 -1.21
C VAL A 77 -22.89 4.86 -2.19
N GLU A 78 -23.08 5.15 -3.46
CA GLU A 78 -22.06 4.95 -4.47
C GLU A 78 -21.05 6.10 -4.47
N GLY A 79 -19.89 5.86 -5.07
CA GLY A 79 -18.88 6.88 -5.25
C GLY A 79 -17.55 6.28 -5.62
N SER A 80 -16.64 7.16 -6.03
CA SER A 80 -15.27 6.76 -6.33
C SER A 80 -14.26 7.64 -5.60
N TYR A 81 -13.12 7.04 -5.28
CA TYR A 81 -11.93 7.73 -4.85
C TYR A 81 -10.88 7.49 -5.92
N ASP A 82 -10.44 8.56 -6.56
CA ASP A 82 -9.29 8.57 -7.45
C ASP A 82 -8.15 9.33 -6.75
N PRO A 83 -6.96 8.73 -6.59
CA PRO A 83 -5.86 9.37 -5.90
C PRO A 83 -5.21 10.54 -6.66
N ALA A 84 -5.35 10.61 -7.98
CA ALA A 84 -4.89 11.75 -8.76
C ALA A 84 -5.81 12.97 -8.61
N SER A 85 -7.07 12.75 -8.20
CA SER A 85 -8.04 13.80 -7.91
C SER A 85 -8.86 13.47 -6.65
N PRO A 86 -8.23 13.47 -5.46
CA PRO A 86 -8.87 12.99 -4.23
C PRO A 86 -10.09 13.83 -3.84
N ASP A 87 -10.08 15.12 -4.16
CA ASP A 87 -11.13 16.08 -3.80
C ASP A 87 -12.08 16.35 -4.99
N ALA A 88 -12.21 15.40 -5.92
CA ALA A 88 -13.21 15.46 -6.97
C ALA A 88 -14.62 15.61 -6.38
N ALA A 89 -15.43 16.48 -6.98
CA ALA A 89 -16.85 16.59 -6.62
C ALA A 89 -17.57 15.25 -6.88
N GLY A 90 -18.40 14.83 -5.94
CA GLY A 90 -19.05 13.51 -5.94
C GLY A 90 -18.13 12.35 -5.53
N GLY A 91 -16.89 12.65 -5.11
CA GLY A 91 -15.94 11.65 -4.64
C GLY A 91 -16.21 11.18 -3.21
N LEU A 92 -15.63 10.04 -2.83
CA LEU A 92 -15.84 9.42 -1.50
C LEU A 92 -15.37 10.29 -0.33
N LYS A 93 -14.42 11.22 -0.55
CA LYS A 93 -13.95 12.17 0.46
C LYS A 93 -14.93 13.29 0.74
N GLU A 94 -15.91 13.51 -0.13
CA GLU A 94 -16.85 14.59 0.08
C GLU A 94 -17.75 14.24 1.28
N ALA A 95 -17.88 15.18 2.22
CA ALA A 95 -18.72 15.00 3.41
C ALA A 95 -20.19 14.73 3.05
N ALA A 96 -20.65 15.27 1.92
CA ALA A 96 -21.97 14.98 1.38
C ALA A 96 -22.13 13.51 0.94
N VAL A 97 -21.04 12.80 0.63
CA VAL A 97 -21.03 11.43 0.09
C VAL A 97 -20.67 10.41 1.17
N LEU A 98 -19.42 10.34 1.63
CA LEU A 98 -19.02 9.36 2.65
C LEU A 98 -18.03 9.92 3.68
N ASP A 99 -17.47 11.11 3.45
CA ASP A 99 -16.40 11.69 4.26
C ASP A 99 -15.24 10.72 4.53
N TRP A 100 -14.98 9.83 3.57
CA TRP A 100 -14.01 8.75 3.74
C TRP A 100 -12.75 9.02 2.94
N SER A 101 -11.59 8.69 3.53
CA SER A 101 -10.31 8.69 2.85
C SER A 101 -9.50 7.45 3.21
N PRO A 102 -8.66 6.93 2.30
CA PRO A 102 -7.80 5.80 2.60
C PRO A 102 -6.72 6.16 3.63
N PHE A 103 -6.23 5.14 4.34
CA PHE A 103 -5.23 5.31 5.39
C PHE A 103 -3.86 5.78 4.88
N ALA A 104 -3.54 5.58 3.60
CA ALA A 104 -2.26 6.00 3.03
C ALA A 104 -2.38 7.37 2.33
N SER A 105 -1.55 8.32 2.74
CA SER A 105 -1.58 9.71 2.24
C SER A 105 -1.01 9.88 0.81
N ASN A 106 -0.53 8.81 0.16
CA ASN A 106 0.06 8.82 -1.19
C ASN A 106 -0.53 7.72 -2.07
N ASP A 107 -1.80 7.37 -1.85
CA ASP A 107 -2.31 6.11 -2.37
C ASP A 107 -2.32 6.08 -3.91
N VAL A 108 -1.97 4.93 -4.47
CA VAL A 108 -1.96 4.66 -5.92
C VAL A 108 -3.20 3.83 -6.30
N VAL A 109 -4.10 3.67 -5.32
CA VAL A 109 -5.27 2.81 -5.36
C VAL A 109 -6.52 3.64 -5.61
N THR A 110 -7.25 3.26 -6.66
CA THR A 110 -8.59 3.77 -6.94
C THR A 110 -9.61 2.88 -6.25
N PHE A 111 -10.53 3.48 -5.50
CA PHE A 111 -11.65 2.77 -4.88
C PHE A 111 -12.94 3.13 -5.60
N VAL A 112 -13.73 2.14 -5.96
CA VAL A 112 -15.04 2.32 -6.57
C VAL A 112 -16.06 1.56 -5.73
N ILE A 113 -17.05 2.28 -5.22
CA ILE A 113 -18.22 1.73 -4.55
C ILE A 113 -19.36 1.75 -5.56
N ALA A 114 -19.81 0.56 -5.93
CA ALA A 114 -20.97 0.37 -6.80
C ALA A 114 -22.11 -0.25 -6.00
N CYS A 115 -23.30 0.30 -6.13
CA CYS A 115 -24.50 -0.29 -5.55
C CYS A 115 -24.80 -1.63 -6.19
N GLN A 116 -25.16 -2.63 -5.39
CA GLN A 116 -25.65 -3.90 -5.91
C GLN A 116 -27.13 -3.75 -6.22
N THR A 117 -27.48 -3.10 -7.33
CA THR A 117 -28.87 -2.85 -7.70
C THR A 117 -29.49 -4.07 -8.39
N ASP A 118 -30.74 -4.37 -8.06
CA ASP A 118 -31.64 -5.02 -9.01
C ASP A 118 -32.16 -3.95 -9.98
N ALA A 119 -32.42 -4.33 -11.23
CA ALA A 119 -32.73 -3.42 -12.36
C ALA A 119 -33.91 -2.45 -12.18
N THR A 120 -34.64 -2.52 -11.07
CA THR A 120 -35.84 -1.74 -10.78
C THR A 120 -35.62 -0.55 -9.84
N ASN A 121 -34.49 -0.46 -9.14
CA ASN A 121 -34.18 0.69 -8.27
C ASN A 121 -32.68 1.05 -8.39
N PRO A 122 -32.33 2.18 -9.03
CA PRO A 122 -30.93 2.55 -9.28
C PRO A 122 -30.19 3.07 -8.04
N GLU A 123 -30.89 3.29 -6.92
CA GLU A 123 -30.29 3.73 -5.67
C GLU A 123 -29.77 2.53 -4.85
N CYS A 124 -28.71 2.75 -4.07
CA CYS A 124 -28.26 1.85 -3.01
C CYS A 124 -29.34 1.71 -1.94
N ALA A 125 -30.40 0.97 -2.23
CA ALA A 125 -31.48 0.76 -1.28
C ALA A 125 -30.93 0.08 -0.01
N ARG A 126 -31.50 0.41 1.14
CA ARG A 126 -31.14 -0.13 2.47
C ARG A 126 -31.00 -1.65 2.55
N ALA A 127 -31.62 -2.37 1.61
CA ALA A 127 -31.66 -3.83 1.54
C ALA A 127 -30.68 -4.41 0.51
N SER A 128 -30.33 -3.67 -0.54
CA SER A 128 -29.29 -4.04 -1.50
C SER A 128 -27.92 -3.76 -0.89
N GLY A 129 -27.02 -4.76 -0.96
CA GLY A 129 -25.62 -4.55 -0.57
C GLY A 129 -24.91 -3.57 -1.51
N TYR A 130 -23.62 -3.40 -1.29
CA TYR A 130 -22.74 -2.66 -2.19
C TYR A 130 -21.47 -3.47 -2.46
N GLN A 131 -20.87 -3.21 -3.61
CA GLN A 131 -19.60 -3.77 -4.01
C GLN A 131 -18.52 -2.70 -3.88
N VAL A 132 -17.41 -3.03 -3.23
CA VAL A 132 -16.22 -2.18 -3.20
C VAL A 132 -15.12 -2.84 -4.00
N THR A 133 -14.61 -2.12 -4.98
CA THR A 133 -13.48 -2.54 -5.82
C THR A 133 -12.31 -1.60 -5.57
N ALA A 134 -11.18 -2.16 -5.16
CA ALA A 134 -9.92 -1.44 -5.01
C ALA A 134 -8.97 -1.89 -6.12
N THR A 135 -8.41 -0.94 -6.86
CA THR A 135 -7.50 -1.20 -7.98
C THR A 135 -6.23 -0.37 -7.84
N HIS A 136 -5.08 -1.00 -7.82
CA HIS A 136 -3.79 -0.32 -7.77
C HIS A 136 -3.27 -0.04 -9.18
N SER A 137 -2.66 1.14 -9.39
CA SER A 137 -2.25 1.57 -10.75
C SER A 137 -1.20 0.67 -11.40
N GLU A 138 -0.37 0.00 -10.61
CA GLU A 138 0.68 -0.91 -11.11
C GLU A 138 0.18 -2.35 -11.33
N GLY A 139 -1.11 -2.60 -11.15
CA GLY A 139 -1.71 -3.94 -11.15
C GLY A 139 -2.10 -4.38 -9.74
N GLY A 140 -3.01 -5.34 -9.68
CA GLY A 140 -3.66 -5.78 -8.45
C GLY A 140 -5.01 -5.14 -8.26
N SER A 141 -6.07 -5.96 -8.26
CA SER A 141 -7.42 -5.52 -7.93
C SER A 141 -8.07 -6.48 -6.96
N VAL A 142 -8.71 -5.96 -5.93
CA VAL A 142 -9.50 -6.74 -4.99
C VAL A 142 -10.91 -6.20 -4.93
N CYS A 143 -11.87 -7.12 -4.88
CA CYS A 143 -13.28 -6.79 -4.87
C CYS A 143 -14.00 -7.50 -3.73
N ARG A 144 -14.87 -6.78 -3.03
CA ARG A 144 -15.73 -7.33 -1.99
C ARG A 144 -17.17 -6.90 -2.21
N ILE A 145 -18.07 -7.88 -2.19
CA ILE A 145 -19.51 -7.66 -2.11
C ILE A 145 -19.88 -7.67 -0.62
N ILE A 146 -20.42 -6.56 -0.15
CA ILE A 146 -20.77 -6.35 1.25
C ILE A 146 -22.28 -6.20 1.35
N ASN A 147 -22.89 -7.13 2.09
CA ASN A 147 -24.27 -7.05 2.52
C ASN A 147 -24.32 -6.97 4.05
N ARG A 148 -25.51 -6.80 4.62
CA ARG A 148 -25.74 -6.60 6.05
C ARG A 148 -25.13 -7.70 6.93
N SER A 149 -25.19 -8.95 6.48
CA SER A 149 -24.76 -10.11 7.26
C SER A 149 -23.63 -10.92 6.61
N SER A 150 -23.16 -10.52 5.43
CA SER A 150 -22.17 -11.29 4.67
C SER A 150 -21.18 -10.38 3.96
N VAL A 151 -19.96 -10.88 3.83
CA VAL A 151 -18.92 -10.33 2.96
C VAL A 151 -18.46 -11.47 2.07
N ALA A 152 -18.56 -11.27 0.76
CA ALA A 152 -18.11 -12.21 -0.25
C ALA A 152 -17.04 -11.55 -1.12
N SER A 153 -16.16 -12.37 -1.70
CA SER A 153 -15.38 -11.90 -2.84
C SER A 153 -16.30 -11.79 -4.05
N CYS A 154 -16.14 -10.73 -4.83
CA CYS A 154 -16.44 -10.76 -6.25
C CYS A 154 -15.29 -11.53 -6.94
#